data_AF-A0A2A3F7X1-F1
#
_entry.id   AF-A0A2A3F7X1-F1
#
_cell.length_a   1.000
_cell.length_b   1.000
_cell.length_c   1.000
_cell.angle_alpha   90.00
_cell.angle_beta   90.00
_cell.angle_gamma   90.00
#
_symmetry.space_group_name_H-M   'P 1'
#
loop_
_entity.id
_entity.type
_entity.pdbx_description
1 polymer ?
#
loop_
_entity_poly.entity_id
_entity_poly.type
_entity_poly.pdbx_seq_one_letter_code
_entity_poly.pdbx_strand_id
1 'polypeptide(L)'
;MARQAGWSWRAVMVAAIAAAAVTWLAAVVIADVRRAPDADCLGVGSTVTDLIASRPLTDPIEPIDAVAVHDPWARSKGSVPFDNYYAIAMEFRRSDGSISHGVWGLGAGPAPAEGQALTANANSVLGAPLVSVDQSARQSTIWPDIQMFFPEDANAVEEAGRCLTTSSS
;
A
#
# COMPACT_ATOMS: atom_id res chain seq x y z
N MET A 1 -14.01 38.03 -43.62
CA MET A 1 -13.09 38.61 -42.61
C MET A 1 -13.08 37.69 -41.40
N ALA A 2 -12.04 36.88 -41.21
CA ALA A 2 -11.90 36.00 -40.05
C ALA A 2 -11.04 36.71 -38.99
N ARG A 3 -11.64 37.09 -37.86
CA ARG A 3 -10.89 37.61 -36.71
C ARG A 3 -10.38 36.42 -35.91
N GLN A 4 -9.10 36.07 -36.07
CA GLN A 4 -8.41 35.20 -35.12
C GLN A 4 -8.36 35.92 -33.78
N ALA A 5 -9.15 35.46 -32.81
CA ALA A 5 -9.02 35.86 -31.43
C ALA A 5 -7.72 35.26 -30.89
N GLY A 6 -6.60 35.96 -31.11
CA GLY A 6 -5.32 35.60 -30.51
C GLY A 6 -5.45 35.67 -29.00
N TRP A 7 -5.35 34.51 -28.34
CA TRP A 7 -5.27 34.47 -26.88
C TRP A 7 -4.05 35.29 -26.43
N SER A 8 -4.28 36.22 -25.53
CA SER A 8 -3.18 36.96 -24.91
C SER A 8 -2.27 35.96 -24.17
N TRP A 9 -0.96 36.21 -24.19
CA TRP A 9 0.04 35.37 -23.52
C TRP A 9 -0.30 35.06 -22.05
N ARG A 10 -1.00 35.99 -21.39
CA ARG A 10 -1.51 35.82 -20.02
C ARG A 10 -2.62 34.77 -19.92
N ALA A 11 -3.53 34.69 -20.89
CA ALA A 11 -4.58 33.68 -20.93
C ALA A 11 -3.99 32.27 -21.15
N VAL A 12 -2.94 32.16 -21.98
CA VAL A 12 -2.21 30.90 -22.19
C VAL A 12 -1.52 30.43 -20.91
N MET A 13 -0.84 31.34 -20.20
CA MET A 13 -0.19 31.03 -18.91
C MET A 13 -1.20 30.57 -17.83
N VAL A 14 -2.34 31.26 -17.71
CA VAL A 14 -3.37 30.89 -16.73
C VAL A 14 -3.98 29.54 -17.06
N ALA A 15 -4.24 29.25 -18.34
CA ALA A 15 -4.74 27.96 -18.77
C ALA A 15 -3.74 26.82 -18.50
N ALA A 16 -2.44 27.05 -18.70
CA ALA A 16 -1.39 26.08 -18.41
C ALA A 16 -1.27 25.79 -16.90
N ILE A 17 -1.33 26.82 -16.06
CA ILE A 17 -1.30 26.67 -14.59
C ILE A 17 -2.55 25.94 -14.10
N ALA A 18 -3.73 26.29 -14.64
CA ALA A 18 -4.98 25.60 -14.30
C ALA A 18 -4.94 24.13 -14.73
N ALA A 19 -4.44 23.84 -15.93
CA ALA A 19 -4.30 22.46 -16.42
C ALA A 19 -3.31 21.66 -15.55
N ALA A 20 -2.19 22.27 -15.15
CA ALA A 20 -1.22 21.66 -14.24
C ALA A 20 -1.81 21.40 -12.85
N ALA A 21 -2.58 22.35 -12.31
CA ALA A 21 -3.26 22.20 -11.02
C ALA A 21 -4.34 21.11 -11.06
N VAL A 22 -5.10 21.01 -12.15
CA VAL A 22 -6.13 19.97 -12.34
C VAL A 22 -5.48 18.59 -12.55
N THR A 23 -4.37 18.49 -13.27
CA THR A 23 -3.62 17.22 -13.38
C THR A 23 -3.00 16.82 -12.06
N TRP A 24 -2.50 17.77 -11.26
CA TRP A 24 -2.01 17.48 -9.91
C TRP A 24 -3.13 17.02 -8.98
N LEU A 25 -4.27 17.71 -8.97
CA LEU A 25 -5.45 17.31 -8.20
C LEU A 25 -5.99 15.96 -8.66
N ALA A 26 -6.03 15.68 -9.96
CA ALA A 26 -6.44 14.38 -10.48
C ALA A 26 -5.43 13.28 -10.08
N ALA A 27 -4.12 13.53 -10.15
CA ALA A 27 -3.11 12.57 -9.72
C ALA A 27 -3.18 12.29 -8.21
N VAL A 28 -3.42 13.32 -7.39
CA VAL A 28 -3.62 13.17 -5.94
C VAL A 28 -4.91 12.40 -5.66
N VAL A 29 -6.01 12.72 -6.32
CA VAL A 29 -7.30 12.03 -6.14
C VAL A 29 -7.25 10.60 -6.66
N ILE A 30 -6.57 10.31 -7.78
CA ILE A 30 -6.43 8.95 -8.31
C ILE A 30 -5.48 8.12 -7.43
N ALA A 31 -4.47 8.73 -6.82
CA ALA A 31 -3.63 8.06 -5.81
C ALA A 31 -4.36 7.82 -4.49
N ASP A 32 -5.35 8.65 -4.13
CA ASP A 32 -6.09 8.59 -2.86
C ASP A 32 -7.43 7.81 -2.96
N VAL A 33 -7.88 7.46 -4.17
CA VAL A 33 -9.16 6.75 -4.43
C VAL A 33 -8.95 5.26 -4.77
N ARG A 34 -7.89 4.62 -4.27
CA ARG A 34 -7.97 3.15 -4.05
C ARG A 34 -8.68 2.89 -2.72
N ARG A 35 -9.98 3.25 -2.68
CA ARG A 35 -10.91 2.69 -1.69
C ARG A 35 -11.01 1.21 -1.98
N ALA A 36 -10.65 0.37 -1.03
CA ALA A 36 -11.30 -0.94 -1.01
C ALA A 36 -12.72 -0.74 -0.43
N PRO A 37 -13.73 -1.47 -0.95
CA PRO A 37 -15.14 -1.06 -0.82
C PRO A 37 -15.75 -1.30 0.57
N ASP A 38 -15.08 -2.05 1.43
CA ASP A 38 -15.60 -2.54 2.70
C ASP A 38 -14.63 -2.14 3.81
N ALA A 39 -15.13 -1.73 4.98
CA ALA A 39 -14.35 -1.18 6.10
C ALA A 39 -13.24 -2.13 6.63
N ASP A 40 -13.25 -3.39 6.19
CA ASP A 40 -12.25 -4.41 6.51
C ASP A 40 -11.04 -4.35 5.57
N CYS A 41 -11.22 -3.85 4.34
CA CYS A 41 -10.17 -3.72 3.33
C CYS A 41 -9.67 -2.26 3.28
N LEU A 42 -8.36 -2.07 3.44
CA LEU A 42 -7.71 -0.77 3.42
C LEU A 42 -6.75 -0.67 2.24
N GLY A 43 -6.82 0.43 1.49
CA GLY A 43 -5.82 0.73 0.47
C GLY A 43 -4.43 0.85 1.09
N VAL A 44 -3.40 0.45 0.36
CA VAL A 44 -2.00 0.51 0.84
C VAL A 44 -1.26 1.59 0.05
N GLY A 45 -0.72 2.58 0.76
CA GLY A 45 0.05 3.66 0.15
C GLY A 45 1.44 3.19 -0.29
N SER A 46 2.03 3.90 -1.27
CA SER A 46 3.32 3.52 -1.87
C SER A 46 4.44 3.39 -0.84
N THR A 47 4.40 4.18 0.24
CA THR A 47 5.37 4.08 1.35
C THR A 47 5.49 2.68 1.95
N VAL A 48 4.41 1.90 1.96
CA VAL A 48 4.41 0.51 2.48
C VAL A 48 4.88 -0.45 1.40
N THR A 49 4.35 -0.35 0.18
CA THR A 49 4.73 -1.24 -0.92
C THR A 49 6.20 -1.09 -1.32
N ASP A 50 6.71 0.15 -1.34
CA ASP A 50 8.11 0.46 -1.61
C ASP A 50 8.99 -0.03 -0.47
N LEU A 51 8.51 0.08 0.78
CA LEU A 51 9.22 -0.48 1.92
C LEU A 51 9.35 -1.99 1.77
N ILE A 52 8.27 -2.72 1.49
CA ILE A 52 8.28 -4.17 1.25
C ILE A 52 9.25 -4.54 0.12
N ALA A 53 9.17 -3.82 -1.02
CA ALA A 53 9.99 -4.06 -2.20
C ALA A 53 11.48 -3.69 -2.01
N SER A 54 11.83 -2.88 -0.99
CA SER A 54 13.21 -2.44 -0.75
C SER A 54 14.15 -3.55 -0.26
N ARG A 55 13.62 -4.73 0.10
CA ARG A 55 14.40 -5.86 0.65
C ARG A 55 14.12 -7.16 -0.12
N PRO A 56 14.46 -7.26 -1.41
CA PRO A 56 14.33 -8.50 -2.15
C PRO A 56 15.24 -9.60 -1.57
N LEU A 57 14.79 -10.87 -1.61
CA LEU A 57 15.64 -12.01 -1.22
C LEU A 57 16.70 -12.31 -2.27
N THR A 58 16.26 -12.47 -3.51
CA THR A 58 17.13 -12.81 -4.64
C THR A 58 16.93 -11.80 -5.77
N ASP A 59 15.68 -11.67 -6.23
CA ASP A 59 15.31 -10.81 -7.34
C ASP A 59 14.45 -9.63 -6.88
N PRO A 60 14.62 -8.44 -7.46
CA PRO A 60 13.71 -7.32 -7.24
C PRO A 60 12.26 -7.69 -7.56
N ILE A 61 11.35 -7.15 -6.77
CA ILE A 61 9.91 -7.23 -7.01
C ILE A 61 9.37 -5.83 -7.30
N GLU A 62 8.42 -5.74 -8.22
CA GLU A 62 7.72 -4.50 -8.57
C GLU A 62 6.27 -4.60 -8.07
N PRO A 63 5.86 -3.79 -7.07
CA PRO A 63 4.48 -3.78 -6.60
C PRO A 63 3.49 -3.38 -7.71
N ILE A 64 2.37 -4.11 -7.82
CA ILE A 64 1.28 -3.84 -8.78
C ILE A 64 0.05 -3.32 -8.03
N ASP A 65 -0.39 -4.08 -7.01
CA ASP A 65 -1.53 -3.74 -6.18
C ASP A 65 -1.34 -4.28 -4.76
N ALA A 66 -1.92 -3.61 -3.78
CA ALA A 66 -1.81 -4.01 -2.39
C ALA A 66 -3.02 -3.57 -1.58
N VAL A 67 -3.48 -4.48 -0.71
CA VAL A 67 -4.57 -4.25 0.22
C VAL A 67 -4.14 -4.70 1.60
N ALA A 68 -4.55 -3.95 2.62
CA ALA A 68 -4.33 -4.26 4.01
C ALA A 68 -5.65 -4.59 4.70
N VAL A 69 -5.60 -5.51 5.66
CA VAL A 69 -6.71 -5.81 6.57
C VAL A 69 -6.19 -5.68 8.00
N HIS A 70 -6.96 -5.00 8.83
CA HIS A 70 -6.62 -4.81 10.24
C HIS A 70 -6.82 -6.12 11.02
N ASP A 71 -5.82 -6.54 11.80
CA ASP A 71 -5.93 -7.65 12.76
C ASP A 71 -6.11 -7.11 14.19
N PRO A 72 -7.34 -7.01 14.71
CA PRO A 72 -7.58 -6.55 16.07
C PRO A 72 -7.13 -7.56 17.13
N TRP A 73 -6.87 -8.81 16.77
CA TRP A 73 -6.56 -9.90 17.69
C TRP A 73 -5.06 -10.14 17.85
N ALA A 74 -4.20 -9.58 16.99
CA ALA A 74 -2.75 -9.71 17.08
C ALA A 74 -2.21 -9.32 18.48
N ARG A 75 -2.78 -8.27 19.09
CA ARG A 75 -2.47 -7.83 20.46
C ARG A 75 -2.81 -8.84 21.56
N SER A 76 -3.82 -9.67 21.34
CA SER A 76 -4.25 -10.68 22.31
C SER A 76 -3.40 -11.95 22.30
N LYS A 77 -2.57 -12.13 21.26
CA LYS A 77 -1.78 -13.35 21.01
C LYS A 77 -0.32 -13.23 21.45
N GLY A 78 0.12 -12.07 21.95
CA GLY A 78 1.47 -11.86 22.50
C GLY A 78 1.74 -10.43 22.96
N SER A 79 2.88 -10.23 23.64
CA SER A 79 3.38 -8.89 24.00
C SER A 79 3.92 -8.19 22.77
N VAL A 80 3.05 -7.52 22.04
CA VAL A 80 3.39 -6.88 20.77
C VAL A 80 3.43 -5.35 20.96
N PRO A 81 4.47 -4.63 20.49
CA PRO A 81 4.75 -3.26 20.93
C PRO A 81 4.03 -2.15 20.13
N PHE A 82 3.11 -2.50 19.22
CA PHE A 82 2.42 -1.57 18.31
C PHE A 82 0.95 -1.41 18.67
N ASP A 83 0.36 -0.31 18.18
CA ASP A 83 -1.05 0.02 18.38
C ASP A 83 -1.99 -0.77 17.51
N ASN A 84 -1.59 -0.98 16.26
CA ASN A 84 -2.39 -1.65 15.25
C ASN A 84 -1.52 -2.62 14.44
N TYR A 85 -2.16 -3.67 13.96
CA TYR A 85 -1.53 -4.74 13.18
C TYR A 85 -2.31 -4.94 11.91
N TYR A 86 -1.62 -5.14 10.80
CA TYR A 86 -2.25 -5.30 9.49
C TYR A 86 -1.64 -6.48 8.74
N ALA A 87 -2.48 -7.31 8.13
CA ALA A 87 -2.07 -8.22 7.07
C ALA A 87 -2.13 -7.47 5.74
N ILE A 88 -1.03 -7.48 4.98
CA ILE A 88 -0.92 -6.81 3.69
C ILE A 88 -0.76 -7.88 2.63
N ALA A 89 -1.80 -8.08 1.81
CA ALA A 89 -1.71 -8.87 0.60
C ALA A 89 -1.28 -7.96 -0.55
N MET A 90 -0.22 -8.36 -1.27
CA MET A 90 0.30 -7.59 -2.40
C MET A 90 0.50 -8.48 -3.61
N GLU A 91 0.04 -7.98 -4.76
CA GLU A 91 0.41 -8.46 -6.09
C GLU A 91 1.68 -7.75 -6.55
N PHE A 92 2.65 -8.50 -7.05
CA PHE A 92 3.92 -7.98 -7.53
C PHE A 92 4.42 -8.73 -8.75
N ARG A 93 5.20 -8.03 -9.59
CA ARG A 93 5.91 -8.60 -10.73
C ARG A 93 7.33 -8.97 -10.33
N ARG A 94 7.81 -10.13 -10.79
CA ARG A 94 9.22 -10.53 -10.67
C ARG A 94 10.02 -10.13 -11.92
N SER A 95 11.34 -10.24 -11.82
CA SER A 95 12.28 -9.93 -12.92
C SER A 95 12.04 -10.79 -14.18
N ASP A 96 11.49 -11.99 -14.05
CA ASP A 96 11.10 -12.88 -15.15
C ASP A 96 9.75 -12.49 -15.81
N GLY A 97 9.11 -11.43 -15.33
CA GLY A 97 7.82 -10.95 -15.80
C GLY A 97 6.61 -11.69 -15.21
N SER A 98 6.82 -12.72 -14.39
CA SER A 98 5.73 -13.43 -13.71
C SER A 98 5.07 -12.54 -12.66
N ILE A 99 3.75 -12.70 -12.50
CA ILE A 99 2.97 -12.07 -11.44
C ILE A 99 2.83 -13.06 -10.29
N SER A 100 2.94 -12.57 -9.07
CA SER A 100 2.71 -13.37 -7.88
C SER A 100 2.14 -12.55 -6.74
N HIS A 101 1.61 -13.27 -5.76
CA HIS A 101 1.00 -12.71 -4.57
C HIS A 101 1.81 -13.12 -3.34
N GLY A 102 1.84 -12.26 -2.33
CA GLY A 102 2.43 -12.58 -1.04
C GLY A 102 1.76 -11.80 0.06
N VAL A 103 1.96 -12.25 1.31
CA VAL A 103 1.40 -11.61 2.50
C VAL A 103 2.49 -11.21 3.48
N TRP A 104 2.41 -9.97 3.95
CA TRP A 104 3.29 -9.40 4.97
C TRP A 104 2.47 -8.89 6.16
N GLY A 105 3.02 -9.01 7.36
CA GLY A 105 2.45 -8.44 8.58
C GLY A 105 3.11 -7.11 8.88
N LEU A 106 2.33 -6.08 9.18
CA LEU A 106 2.82 -4.76 9.56
C LEU A 106 2.35 -4.38 10.97
N GLY A 107 3.31 -3.94 11.79
CA GLY A 107 3.03 -3.22 13.03
C GLY A 107 3.06 -1.74 12.81
N ALA A 108 1.99 -1.04 13.19
CA ALA A 108 1.89 0.39 12.99
C ALA A 108 1.43 1.11 14.27
N GLY A 109 1.67 2.42 14.28
CA GLY A 109 1.12 3.32 15.29
C GLY A 109 -0.40 3.49 15.13
N PRO A 110 -0.95 4.71 15.31
CA PRO A 110 -2.37 4.95 15.16
C PRO A 110 -2.92 4.47 13.81
N ALA A 111 -4.17 3.97 13.82
CA ALA A 111 -4.86 3.58 12.61
C ALA A 111 -5.04 4.77 11.67
N PRO A 112 -5.06 4.56 10.34
CA PRO A 112 -5.36 5.62 9.39
C PRO A 112 -6.74 6.19 9.65
N ALA A 113 -6.91 7.49 9.38
CA ALA A 113 -8.24 8.11 9.41
C ALA A 113 -9.15 7.45 8.37
N GLU A 114 -10.47 7.53 8.59
CA GLU A 114 -11.45 6.95 7.67
C GLU A 114 -11.22 7.44 6.22
N GLY A 115 -11.11 6.49 5.30
CA GLY A 115 -10.87 6.77 3.88
C GLY A 115 -9.42 7.07 3.50
N GLN A 116 -8.46 6.99 4.43
CA GLN A 116 -7.03 7.13 4.13
C GLN A 116 -6.36 5.77 3.96
N ALA A 117 -5.38 5.70 3.06
CA ALA A 117 -4.57 4.52 2.86
C ALA A 117 -3.63 4.25 4.05
N LEU A 118 -3.30 2.98 4.25
CA LEU A 118 -2.26 2.56 5.18
C LEU A 118 -0.90 3.06 4.69
N THR A 119 -0.18 3.79 5.54
CA THR A 119 1.15 4.32 5.23
C THR A 119 2.17 3.83 6.25
N ALA A 120 3.40 3.58 5.79
CA ALA A 120 4.50 3.26 6.68
C ALA A 120 5.04 4.58 7.25
N ASN A 121 4.67 4.91 8.48
CA ASN A 121 5.31 6.02 9.18
C ASN A 121 6.73 5.60 9.59
N ALA A 122 7.71 5.94 8.75
CA ALA A 122 9.14 5.75 9.00
C ALA A 122 9.66 6.49 10.25
N ASN A 123 8.83 7.35 10.87
CA ASN A 123 9.14 8.14 12.07
C ASN A 123 8.79 7.43 13.40
N SER A 124 8.28 6.20 13.36
CA SER A 124 8.22 5.34 14.55
C SER A 124 9.65 5.06 15.02
N VAL A 125 9.96 5.25 16.32
CA VAL A 125 11.29 4.98 16.91
C VAL A 125 11.76 3.53 16.69
N LEU A 126 10.84 2.62 16.35
CA LEU A 126 11.09 1.21 16.04
C LEU A 126 11.00 0.90 14.53
N GLY A 127 10.74 1.89 13.67
CA GLY A 127 10.19 1.67 12.33
C GLY A 127 8.78 1.06 12.42
N ALA A 128 8.07 0.92 11.31
CA ALA A 128 6.90 0.05 11.25
C ALA A 128 7.44 -1.36 10.92
N PRO A 129 7.55 -2.30 11.87
CA PRO A 129 8.17 -3.57 11.56
C PRO A 129 7.27 -4.38 10.66
N LEU A 130 7.92 -4.93 9.65
CA LEU A 130 7.37 -5.83 8.67
C LEU A 130 7.90 -7.24 8.93
N VAL A 131 7.03 -8.22 8.73
CA VAL A 131 7.36 -9.66 8.75
C VAL A 131 6.80 -10.34 7.51
N SER A 132 7.51 -11.33 6.98
CA SER A 132 7.01 -12.16 5.89
C SER A 132 6.10 -13.26 6.46
N VAL A 133 4.82 -13.27 6.04
CA VAL A 133 3.80 -14.13 6.67
C VAL A 133 3.63 -15.44 5.93
N ASP A 134 3.56 -15.42 4.60
CA ASP A 134 3.37 -16.63 3.79
C ASP A 134 4.67 -17.10 3.12
N GLN A 135 4.63 -18.31 2.53
CA GLN A 135 5.78 -18.85 1.82
C GLN A 135 6.25 -17.94 0.66
N SER A 136 5.34 -17.32 -0.07
CA SER A 136 5.68 -16.48 -1.22
C SER A 136 6.43 -15.22 -0.80
N ALA A 137 5.99 -14.55 0.27
CA ALA A 137 6.65 -13.39 0.86
C ALA A 137 8.05 -13.74 1.38
N ARG A 138 8.20 -14.89 2.05
CA ARG A 138 9.49 -15.40 2.54
C ARG A 138 10.46 -15.75 1.42
N GLN A 139 9.96 -16.21 0.28
CA GLN A 139 10.78 -16.52 -0.91
C GLN A 139 11.12 -15.27 -1.74
N SER A 140 10.32 -14.20 -1.61
CA SER A 140 10.47 -12.99 -2.44
C SER A 140 11.24 -11.88 -1.72
N THR A 141 11.17 -11.79 -0.39
CA THR A 141 11.73 -10.67 0.39
C THR A 141 12.38 -11.10 1.71
N ILE A 142 13.30 -10.28 2.23
CA ILE A 142 14.01 -10.50 3.50
C ILE A 142 13.46 -9.56 4.58
N TRP A 143 12.57 -10.11 5.42
CA TRP A 143 12.04 -9.42 6.60
C TRP A 143 12.31 -10.20 7.89
N PRO A 144 12.61 -9.50 9.01
CA PRO A 144 12.96 -10.16 10.26
C PRO A 144 11.75 -10.85 10.87
N ASP A 145 11.84 -12.17 11.09
CA ASP A 145 10.74 -12.99 11.66
C ASP A 145 10.65 -12.92 13.20
N ILE A 146 11.47 -12.07 13.82
CA ILE A 146 11.83 -12.15 15.24
C ILE A 146 11.18 -11.10 16.14
N GLN A 147 10.48 -10.10 15.58
CA GLN A 147 9.91 -8.99 16.37
C GLN A 147 8.38 -8.98 16.44
N MET A 148 7.70 -9.70 15.54
CA MET A 148 6.25 -9.76 15.50
C MET A 148 5.82 -11.15 15.02
N PHE A 149 5.06 -11.85 15.86
CA PHE A 149 4.42 -13.09 15.43
C PHE A 149 3.10 -12.74 14.74
N PHE A 150 3.01 -13.02 13.44
CA PHE A 150 1.79 -12.86 12.64
C PHE A 150 1.54 -14.19 11.92
N PRO A 151 0.62 -15.03 12.43
CA PRO A 151 0.50 -16.39 11.92
C PRO A 151 -0.16 -16.41 10.54
N GLU A 152 0.29 -17.33 9.69
CA GLU A 152 -0.17 -17.50 8.31
C GLU A 152 -1.66 -17.90 8.23
N ASP A 153 -2.20 -18.52 9.27
CA ASP A 153 -3.62 -18.89 9.42
C ASP A 153 -4.47 -17.83 10.14
N ALA A 154 -3.95 -16.62 10.34
CA ALA A 154 -4.75 -15.53 10.88
C ALA A 154 -5.88 -15.17 9.91
N ASN A 155 -7.07 -14.91 10.46
CA ASN A 155 -8.24 -14.48 9.69
C ASN A 155 -7.95 -13.27 8.80
N ALA A 156 -7.13 -12.32 9.29
CA ALA A 156 -6.72 -11.16 8.51
C ALA A 156 -5.89 -11.50 7.26
N VAL A 157 -5.13 -12.60 7.25
CA VAL A 157 -4.38 -13.07 6.06
C VAL A 157 -5.36 -13.55 4.99
N GLU A 158 -6.33 -14.38 5.38
CA GLU A 158 -7.37 -14.87 4.47
C GLU A 158 -8.19 -13.71 3.90
N GLU A 159 -8.62 -12.79 4.75
CA GLU A 159 -9.38 -11.60 4.36
C GLU A 159 -8.57 -10.69 3.42
N ALA A 160 -7.29 -10.45 3.71
CA ALA A 160 -6.44 -9.62 2.84
C ALA A 160 -6.31 -10.23 1.44
N GLY A 161 -6.13 -11.55 1.35
CA GLY A 161 -6.12 -12.27 0.08
C GLY A 161 -7.44 -12.11 -0.69
N ARG A 162 -8.58 -12.23 -0.01
CA ARG A 162 -9.91 -12.00 -0.61
C ARG A 162 -10.05 -10.56 -1.11
N CYS A 163 -9.72 -9.57 -0.28
CA CYS A 163 -9.80 -8.16 -0.64
C CYS A 163 -8.98 -7.83 -1.90
N LEU A 164 -7.78 -8.40 -2.04
CA LEU A 164 -6.91 -8.18 -3.20
C LEU A 164 -7.52 -8.74 -4.49
N THR A 165 -8.16 -9.91 -4.44
CA THR A 165 -8.84 -10.50 -5.60
C THR A 165 -10.06 -9.69 -6.05
N THR A 166 -10.85 -9.16 -5.10
CA THR A 166 -11.98 -8.27 -5.43
C THR A 166 -11.54 -6.91 -5.96
N SER A 167 -10.35 -6.44 -5.58
CA SER A 167 -9.81 -5.15 -6.05
C SER A 167 -9.26 -5.23 -7.49
N SER A 168 -8.96 -6.44 -7.96
CA SER A 168 -8.41 -6.73 -9.29
C SER A 168 -9.45 -7.21 -10.32
N SER A 169 -10.73 -7.33 -9.92
CA SER A 169 -11.87 -7.73 -10.78
C SER A 169 -12.59 -6.53 -11.41
#